data_AF-A0A928PGK8-F1
#
_entry.id   AF-A0A928PGK8-F1
#
_cell.length_a   1.000
_cell.length_b   1.000
_cell.length_c   1.000
_cell.angle_alpha   90.00
_cell.angle_beta   90.00
_cell.angle_gamma   90.00
#
_symmetry.space_group_name_H-M   'P 1'
#
loop_
_entity.id
_entity.type
_entity.pdbx_description
1 polymer ?
#
loop_
_entity_poly.entity_id
_entity_poly.type
_entity_poly.pdbx_seq_one_letter_code
_entity_poly.pdbx_strand_id
1 'polypeptide(L)'
;MKKSIILLFIAAATVLLSLCGAFYSGTISPASPVNSTSFTCSVGRDFSLSDAKEYINLCSLAYEEIPLRETLNTMGYSDFRYILRNQSSSHGSGIAFGTGCKKQGDITKVILVFRGTHKGEWYSNFSIGEGVEHSGFSAATDFAEEEIKAYIKNHCTDVKNTEIILTGHSRGGAVANLLAKRLIDEGTYKSVTAYTFASPCTTRSEDAKNSRYKSIYNLLNPEDFICYIPLEKWDYTRYGTDMEFPRNTQDGHNAIYPLMQEEFERLAGYSHTGYPMGASDVRIFLDTAYALAPTISDYYQKELTVTPHRMTLYDYMTKVAALLCGDSPLQNGMFLMASSSSELFSAMTEFMMEGINIEDVAKSADITTSAISCGHTYETYMAWLTVLDEEYFAGANPLQN
;
A
#
# COMPACT_ATOMS: atom_id res chain seq x y z
N MET A 1 -0.99 -8.41 29.65
CA MET A 1 -0.50 -9.70 30.19
C MET A 1 -1.11 -10.84 29.35
N LYS A 2 -0.49 -11.17 28.21
CA LYS A 2 -0.72 -12.36 27.36
C LYS A 2 0.23 -12.25 26.16
N LYS A 3 1.53 -12.45 26.41
CA LYS A 3 2.56 -12.77 25.41
C LYS A 3 3.20 -14.06 25.94
N SER A 4 2.84 -15.20 25.38
CA SER A 4 3.50 -16.50 25.62
C SER A 4 3.02 -17.50 24.57
N ILE A 5 3.92 -18.43 24.23
CA ILE A 5 3.80 -19.57 23.30
C ILE A 5 4.31 -19.15 21.90
N ILE A 6 5.57 -19.41 21.48
CA ILE A 6 6.22 -20.73 21.24
C ILE A 6 7.77 -20.64 21.26
N LEU A 7 8.38 -21.61 21.98
CA LEU A 7 9.71 -22.28 21.97
C LEU A 7 10.95 -21.65 21.26
N LEU A 8 12.11 -21.51 21.92
CA LEU A 8 13.17 -22.52 22.23
C LEU A 8 13.83 -23.20 20.99
N PHE A 9 15.08 -22.83 20.65
CA PHE A 9 16.28 -23.70 20.52
C PHE A 9 17.58 -22.89 20.29
N ILE A 10 18.73 -23.56 20.45
CA ILE A 10 20.05 -23.09 20.94
C ILE A 10 21.12 -22.95 19.83
N ALA A 11 21.93 -21.89 19.95
CA ALA A 11 23.38 -21.70 19.69
C ALA A 11 24.09 -21.82 18.31
N ALA A 12 25.18 -21.04 18.29
CA ALA A 12 26.37 -20.98 17.41
C ALA A 12 26.19 -20.17 16.11
N ALA A 13 27.07 -19.24 15.71
CA ALA A 13 28.50 -19.11 16.01
C ALA A 13 29.00 -17.66 15.93
N THR A 14 29.97 -17.37 16.78
CA THR A 14 30.87 -16.20 16.77
C THR A 14 32.06 -16.49 15.87
N VAL A 15 32.38 -15.63 14.87
CA VAL A 15 33.76 -15.46 14.35
C VAL A 15 33.97 -14.01 13.90
N LEU A 16 35.04 -13.42 14.44
CA LEU A 16 35.64 -12.11 14.16
C LEU A 16 35.94 -11.85 12.66
N LEU A 17 35.94 -10.57 12.23
CA LEU A 17 37.18 -9.79 12.00
C LEU A 17 36.93 -8.35 11.52
N SER A 18 37.64 -7.46 12.17
CA SER A 18 37.91 -6.05 11.88
C SER A 18 38.81 -5.84 10.65
N LEU A 19 38.58 -4.78 9.87
CA LEU A 19 39.51 -3.66 9.60
C LEU A 19 39.22 -2.91 8.28
N CYS A 20 39.22 -1.57 8.40
CA CYS A 20 39.70 -0.54 7.48
C CYS A 20 39.39 -0.59 5.97
N GLY A 21 38.58 0.39 5.54
CA GLY A 21 39.07 1.58 4.85
C GLY A 21 39.75 1.40 3.48
N ALA A 22 39.06 1.84 2.43
CA ALA A 22 39.69 2.48 1.27
C ALA A 22 38.68 3.38 0.55
N PHE A 23 39.12 4.62 0.32
CA PHE A 23 38.48 5.64 -0.51
C PHE A 23 38.25 5.13 -1.93
N TYR A 24 37.10 5.48 -2.52
CA TYR A 24 37.01 5.66 -3.97
C TYR A 24 36.19 6.91 -4.28
N SER A 25 36.91 7.94 -4.72
CA SER A 25 36.37 9.13 -5.37
C SER A 25 36.08 8.80 -6.84
N GLY A 26 34.81 8.82 -7.23
CA GLY A 26 34.38 8.69 -8.62
C GLY A 26 33.21 9.63 -8.88
N THR A 27 33.51 10.81 -9.40
CA THR A 27 32.53 11.83 -9.80
C THR A 27 31.72 11.34 -11.00
N ILE A 28 30.42 11.13 -10.82
CA ILE A 28 29.45 10.97 -11.92
C ILE A 28 28.73 12.31 -12.09
N SER A 29 28.81 12.87 -13.30
CA SER A 29 28.07 14.09 -13.69
C SER A 29 26.56 13.86 -13.62
N PRO A 30 25.78 14.82 -13.09
CA PRO A 30 24.33 14.70 -13.08
C PRO A 30 23.77 14.88 -14.50
N ALA A 31 23.04 13.87 -14.97
CA ALA A 31 22.18 13.98 -16.13
C ALA A 31 21.03 14.97 -15.84
N SER A 32 20.66 15.73 -16.86
CA SER A 32 19.73 16.86 -16.80
C SER A 32 18.34 16.49 -16.25
N PRO A 33 17.66 17.40 -15.55
CA PRO A 33 16.33 17.14 -15.00
C PRO A 33 15.31 16.99 -16.11
N VAL A 34 14.63 15.83 -16.12
CA VAL A 34 13.43 15.61 -16.94
C VAL A 34 12.26 16.25 -16.20
N ASN A 35 11.61 17.22 -16.84
CA ASN A 35 10.42 17.90 -16.36
C ASN A 35 9.35 16.87 -15.94
N SER A 36 9.00 16.84 -14.65
CA SER A 36 7.79 16.20 -14.17
C SER A 36 6.58 17.03 -14.60
N THR A 37 5.79 16.50 -15.52
CA THR A 37 4.47 17.03 -15.84
C THR A 37 3.55 16.82 -14.65
N SER A 38 3.30 17.89 -13.90
CA SER A 38 2.27 17.93 -12.86
C SER A 38 0.89 17.87 -13.50
N PHE A 39 0.26 16.69 -13.48
CA PHE A 39 -1.17 16.57 -13.77
C PHE A 39 -1.96 16.92 -12.51
N THR A 40 -2.23 18.21 -12.30
CA THR A 40 -3.19 18.66 -11.28
C THR A 40 -4.60 18.39 -11.81
N CYS A 41 -5.14 17.21 -11.53
CA CYS A 41 -6.59 17.03 -11.55
C CYS A 41 -7.15 17.82 -10.37
N SER A 42 -7.95 18.85 -10.62
CA SER A 42 -8.62 19.61 -9.57
C SER A 42 -9.43 18.65 -8.70
N VAL A 43 -9.07 18.54 -7.42
CA VAL A 43 -9.83 17.76 -6.44
C VAL A 43 -11.27 18.28 -6.46
N GLY A 44 -12.22 17.39 -6.73
CA GLY A 44 -13.63 17.76 -6.73
C GLY A 44 -14.01 18.33 -5.36
N ARG A 45 -14.95 19.29 -5.32
CA ARG A 45 -15.50 19.91 -4.10
C ARG A 45 -16.19 18.93 -3.12
N ASP A 46 -15.99 17.63 -3.30
CA ASP A 46 -16.73 16.52 -2.66
C ASP A 46 -15.83 15.58 -1.82
N PHE A 47 -14.51 15.84 -1.72
CA PHE A 47 -13.63 15.14 -0.77
C PHE A 47 -13.92 15.60 0.67
N SER A 48 -13.99 14.66 1.61
CA SER A 48 -14.18 14.93 3.04
C SER A 48 -12.97 14.42 3.83
N LEU A 49 -12.25 15.32 4.49
CA LEU A 49 -11.14 14.94 5.37
C LEU A 49 -11.64 14.15 6.59
N SER A 50 -12.84 14.46 7.07
CA SER A 50 -13.49 13.70 8.15
C SER A 50 -13.76 12.25 7.73
N ASP A 51 -14.27 12.05 6.50
CA ASP A 51 -14.53 10.71 5.96
C ASP A 51 -13.21 9.95 5.79
N ALA A 52 -12.17 10.59 5.28
CA ALA A 52 -10.85 9.98 5.14
C ALA A 52 -10.30 9.48 6.49
N LYS A 53 -10.41 10.29 7.56
CA LYS A 53 -10.01 9.90 8.92
C LYS A 53 -10.84 8.73 9.45
N GLU A 54 -12.16 8.78 9.29
CA GLU A 54 -13.05 7.69 9.73
C GLU A 54 -12.73 6.38 8.98
N TYR A 55 -12.48 6.47 7.67
CA TYR A 55 -12.27 5.31 6.82
C TYR A 55 -10.90 4.66 7.00
N ILE A 56 -9.80 5.41 7.19
CA ILE A 56 -8.51 4.80 7.53
C ILE A 56 -8.58 4.09 8.88
N ASN A 57 -9.33 4.64 9.86
CA ASN A 57 -9.57 3.97 11.13
C ASN A 57 -10.38 2.68 10.96
N LEU A 58 -11.40 2.64 10.10
CA LEU A 58 -12.08 1.39 9.77
C LEU A 58 -11.14 0.37 9.12
N CYS A 59 -10.23 0.81 8.25
CA CYS A 59 -9.28 -0.08 7.60
C CYS A 59 -8.29 -0.72 8.59
N SER A 60 -7.92 -0.04 9.70
CA SER A 60 -7.07 -0.63 10.74
C SER A 60 -7.80 -1.76 11.49
N LEU A 61 -9.12 -1.65 11.63
CA LEU A 61 -9.97 -2.66 12.26
C LEU A 61 -10.31 -3.84 11.34
N ALA A 62 -10.10 -3.70 10.03
CA ALA A 62 -10.54 -4.69 9.03
C ALA A 62 -9.83 -6.06 9.12
N TYR A 63 -8.79 -6.19 9.95
CA TYR A 63 -8.15 -7.49 10.23
C TYR A 63 -8.95 -8.36 11.19
N GLU A 64 -9.84 -7.75 11.99
CA GLU A 64 -10.59 -8.43 13.03
C GLU A 64 -12.10 -8.16 12.87
N GLU A 65 -12.89 -9.24 12.77
CA GLU A 65 -14.34 -9.14 12.56
C GLU A 65 -15.05 -8.34 13.67
N ILE A 66 -14.74 -8.64 14.93
CA ILE A 66 -15.49 -8.11 16.08
C ILE A 66 -15.32 -6.59 16.22
N PRO A 67 -14.10 -6.04 16.27
CA PRO A 67 -13.90 -4.59 16.37
C PRO A 67 -14.54 -3.85 15.19
N LEU A 68 -14.34 -4.33 13.95
CA LEU A 68 -14.93 -3.69 12.78
C LEU A 68 -16.46 -3.66 12.85
N ARG A 69 -17.09 -4.78 13.22
CA ARG A 69 -18.55 -4.87 13.39
C ARG A 69 -19.05 -3.90 14.44
N GLU A 70 -18.41 -3.83 15.60
CA GLU A 70 -18.83 -2.97 16.71
C GLU A 70 -18.74 -1.48 16.35
N THR A 71 -17.67 -1.08 15.64
CA THR A 71 -17.52 0.29 15.13
C THR A 71 -18.57 0.61 14.07
N LEU A 72 -18.79 -0.27 13.09
CA LEU A 72 -19.82 -0.06 12.06
C LEU A 72 -21.24 0.02 12.67
N ASN A 73 -21.54 -0.82 13.67
CA ASN A 73 -22.80 -0.75 14.42
C ASN A 73 -22.97 0.62 15.11
N THR A 74 -21.90 1.14 15.72
CA THR A 74 -21.91 2.47 16.37
C THR A 74 -22.13 3.59 15.36
N MET A 75 -21.62 3.44 14.14
CA MET A 75 -21.86 4.35 12.99
C MET A 75 -23.26 4.18 12.36
N GLY A 76 -24.10 3.30 12.93
CA GLY A 76 -25.47 3.05 12.52
C GLY A 76 -25.64 2.05 11.37
N TYR A 77 -24.58 1.33 10.97
CA TYR A 77 -24.69 0.22 10.01
C TYR A 77 -25.25 -1.03 10.70
N SER A 78 -26.19 -1.69 10.04
CA SER A 78 -26.76 -2.97 10.43
C SER A 78 -26.42 -4.05 9.39
N ASP A 79 -26.92 -5.26 9.63
CA ASP A 79 -26.80 -6.39 8.69
C ASP A 79 -25.35 -6.70 8.31
N PHE A 80 -24.46 -6.60 9.30
CA PHE A 80 -23.03 -6.77 9.09
C PHE A 80 -22.69 -8.19 8.62
N ARG A 81 -21.78 -8.26 7.65
CA ARG A 81 -21.15 -9.50 7.18
C ARG A 81 -19.63 -9.30 7.12
N TYR A 82 -18.89 -10.31 7.57
CA TYR A 82 -17.46 -10.41 7.33
C TYR A 82 -17.21 -11.53 6.33
N ILE A 83 -16.65 -11.18 5.19
CA ILE A 83 -16.46 -12.06 4.04
C ILE A 83 -14.96 -12.32 3.92
N LEU A 84 -14.59 -13.59 3.82
CA LEU A 84 -13.20 -14.03 3.78
C LEU A 84 -13.03 -15.13 2.74
N ARG A 85 -12.13 -14.90 1.78
CA ARG A 85 -11.58 -15.95 0.94
C ARG A 85 -10.15 -16.23 1.35
N ASN A 86 -9.93 -17.36 2.04
CA ASN A 86 -8.60 -17.87 2.30
C ASN A 86 -8.01 -18.50 1.03
N GLN A 87 -6.73 -18.24 0.74
CA GLN A 87 -5.96 -19.08 -0.17
C GLN A 87 -4.58 -19.38 0.42
N SER A 88 -4.23 -20.67 0.41
CA SER A 88 -2.99 -21.22 0.97
C SER A 88 -1.84 -21.34 -0.03
N SER A 89 -2.03 -20.92 -1.29
CA SER A 89 -1.02 -21.01 -2.35
C SER A 89 -0.30 -19.68 -2.59
N SER A 90 0.94 -19.76 -3.07
CA SER A 90 1.81 -18.67 -3.51
C SER A 90 1.28 -17.83 -4.68
N HIS A 91 0.07 -18.11 -5.16
CA HIS A 91 -0.64 -17.35 -6.20
C HIS A 91 -2.00 -16.86 -5.68
N GLY A 92 -2.15 -16.74 -4.36
CA GLY A 92 -3.43 -16.58 -3.70
C GLY A 92 -4.10 -15.23 -3.95
N SER A 93 -5.28 -15.23 -4.54
CA SER A 93 -6.23 -14.10 -4.66
C SER A 93 -7.01 -13.83 -3.36
N GLY A 94 -6.44 -14.18 -2.21
CA GLY A 94 -7.09 -14.03 -0.90
C GLY A 94 -7.51 -12.58 -0.61
N ILE A 95 -8.65 -12.42 0.04
CA ILE A 95 -9.16 -11.11 0.45
C ILE A 95 -10.13 -11.30 1.62
N ALA A 96 -10.20 -10.29 2.49
CA ALA A 96 -11.20 -10.18 3.53
C ALA A 96 -11.81 -8.78 3.54
N PHE A 97 -13.10 -8.67 3.83
CA PHE A 97 -13.74 -7.37 4.01
C PHE A 97 -15.00 -7.49 4.87
N GLY A 98 -15.26 -6.44 5.65
CA GLY A 98 -16.55 -6.26 6.30
C GLY A 98 -17.48 -5.42 5.44
N THR A 99 -18.77 -5.74 5.46
CA THR A 99 -19.83 -4.95 4.81
C THR A 99 -21.02 -4.78 5.73
N GLY A 100 -21.70 -3.65 5.62
CA GLY A 100 -22.91 -3.31 6.37
C GLY A 100 -23.75 -2.29 5.63
N CYS A 101 -25.03 -2.16 5.97
CA CYS A 101 -25.92 -1.18 5.36
C CYS A 101 -26.64 -0.31 6.39
N LYS A 102 -27.01 0.92 6.02
CA LYS A 102 -27.87 1.78 6.84
C LYS A 102 -28.82 2.60 6.00
N LYS A 103 -29.98 2.94 6.56
CA LYS A 103 -30.95 3.81 5.91
C LYS A 103 -30.81 5.26 6.36
N GLN A 104 -30.85 6.19 5.41
CA GLN A 104 -30.91 7.63 5.64
C GLN A 104 -32.02 8.21 4.77
N GLY A 105 -33.23 8.32 5.34
CA GLY A 105 -34.44 8.57 4.55
C GLY A 105 -34.68 7.42 3.55
N ASP A 106 -34.88 7.76 2.29
CA ASP A 106 -35.07 6.78 1.20
C ASP A 106 -33.75 6.19 0.67
N ILE A 107 -32.60 6.70 1.12
CA ILE A 107 -31.29 6.25 0.68
C ILE A 107 -30.82 5.06 1.52
N THR A 108 -30.36 4.00 0.85
CA THR A 108 -29.61 2.92 1.51
C THR A 108 -28.12 3.13 1.28
N LYS A 109 -27.34 3.30 2.34
CA LYS A 109 -25.88 3.34 2.26
C LYS A 109 -25.32 1.96 2.54
N VAL A 110 -24.44 1.47 1.67
CA VAL A 110 -23.70 0.22 1.87
C VAL A 110 -22.22 0.55 1.95
N ILE A 111 -21.54 0.11 3.00
CA ILE A 111 -20.10 0.31 3.18
C ILE A 111 -19.36 -1.01 3.04
N LEU A 112 -18.22 -1.00 2.34
CA LEU A 112 -17.28 -2.10 2.25
C LEU A 112 -15.93 -1.64 2.78
N VAL A 113 -15.41 -2.37 3.77
CA VAL A 113 -14.12 -2.10 4.40
C VAL A 113 -13.19 -3.26 4.13
N PHE A 114 -12.29 -3.09 3.16
CA PHE A 114 -11.34 -4.11 2.73
C PHE A 114 -10.11 -4.14 3.63
N ARG A 115 -9.77 -5.34 4.11
CA ARG A 115 -8.52 -5.60 4.80
C ARG A 115 -7.35 -5.49 3.83
N GLY A 116 -6.20 -5.06 4.35
CA GLY A 116 -4.92 -5.25 3.69
C GLY A 116 -4.50 -6.74 3.64
N THR A 117 -3.19 -6.95 3.62
CA THR A 117 -2.59 -8.26 3.32
C THR A 117 -2.51 -9.17 4.53
N HIS A 118 -2.80 -10.47 4.36
CA HIS A 118 -2.57 -11.50 5.37
C HIS A 118 -1.78 -12.70 4.81
N LYS A 119 -0.66 -13.04 5.45
CA LYS A 119 0.16 -14.23 5.14
C LYS A 119 0.47 -14.33 3.64
N GLY A 120 0.08 -15.43 2.98
CA GLY A 120 0.42 -15.75 1.59
C GLY A 120 -0.15 -14.79 0.55
N GLU A 121 -1.03 -13.85 0.92
CA GLU A 121 -1.51 -12.80 0.02
C GLU A 121 -0.40 -11.87 -0.48
N TRP A 122 0.71 -11.75 0.27
CA TRP A 122 1.89 -10.98 -0.15
C TRP A 122 2.44 -11.44 -1.50
N TYR A 123 2.39 -12.74 -1.81
CA TYR A 123 2.91 -13.26 -3.08
C TYR A 123 2.14 -12.73 -4.29
N SER A 124 0.80 -12.65 -4.20
CA SER A 124 0.00 -12.14 -5.31
C SER A 124 0.03 -10.61 -5.41
N ASN A 125 0.46 -9.88 -4.37
CA ASN A 125 0.73 -8.43 -4.47
C ASN A 125 1.85 -8.11 -5.47
N PHE A 126 2.76 -9.05 -5.72
CA PHE A 126 3.83 -8.93 -6.73
C PHE A 126 3.53 -9.72 -8.01
N SER A 127 2.33 -10.32 -8.12
CA SER A 127 1.89 -11.03 -9.32
C SER A 127 1.14 -10.07 -10.25
N ILE A 128 1.90 -9.22 -10.94
CA ILE A 128 1.44 -8.16 -11.84
C ILE A 128 0.58 -8.72 -12.99
N GLY A 129 1.07 -9.76 -13.66
CA GLY A 129 0.48 -10.32 -14.88
C GLY A 129 0.64 -9.42 -16.11
N GLU A 130 0.22 -9.91 -17.28
CA GLU A 130 0.35 -9.20 -18.56
C GLU A 130 -0.95 -8.51 -19.01
N GLY A 131 -2.01 -8.57 -18.19
CA GLY A 131 -3.32 -7.96 -18.47
C GLY A 131 -3.39 -6.46 -18.17
N VAL A 132 -4.51 -5.81 -18.51
CA VAL A 132 -4.70 -4.37 -18.23
C VAL A 132 -4.76 -4.12 -16.72
N GLU A 133 -5.49 -4.95 -15.98
CA GLU A 133 -5.53 -4.90 -14.51
C GLU A 133 -4.43 -5.78 -13.92
N HIS A 134 -3.94 -5.39 -12.73
CA HIS A 134 -3.02 -6.21 -11.95
C HIS A 134 -3.69 -7.56 -11.60
N SER A 135 -3.09 -8.67 -12.03
CA SER A 135 -3.74 -9.98 -11.99
C SER A 135 -4.14 -10.43 -10.58
N GLY A 136 -3.25 -10.24 -9.59
CA GLY A 136 -3.54 -10.56 -8.18
C GLY A 136 -4.72 -9.78 -7.59
N PHE A 137 -4.83 -8.48 -7.89
CA PHE A 137 -5.91 -7.62 -7.39
C PHE A 137 -7.21 -7.81 -8.18
N SER A 138 -7.14 -8.01 -9.50
CA SER A 138 -8.31 -8.33 -10.34
C SER A 138 -9.00 -9.59 -9.84
N ALA A 139 -8.25 -10.66 -9.59
CA ALA A 139 -8.84 -11.92 -9.10
C ALA A 139 -9.47 -11.78 -7.71
N ALA A 140 -8.90 -10.94 -6.83
CA ALA A 140 -9.51 -10.57 -5.55
C ALA A 140 -10.79 -9.76 -5.72
N THR A 141 -10.81 -8.86 -6.70
CA THR A 141 -11.95 -8.00 -7.05
C THR A 141 -13.12 -8.80 -7.61
N ASP A 142 -12.86 -9.79 -8.48
CA ASP A 142 -13.90 -10.64 -9.06
C ASP A 142 -14.76 -11.31 -7.97
N PHE A 143 -14.11 -11.80 -6.91
CA PHE A 143 -14.79 -12.38 -5.76
C PHE A 143 -15.54 -11.37 -4.91
N ALA A 144 -14.90 -10.22 -4.61
CA ALA A 144 -15.56 -9.16 -3.85
C ALA A 144 -16.82 -8.64 -4.58
N GLU A 145 -16.76 -8.55 -5.91
CA GLU A 145 -17.86 -8.12 -6.77
C GLU A 145 -19.05 -9.09 -6.72
N GLU A 146 -18.79 -10.41 -6.78
CA GLU A 146 -19.84 -11.42 -6.64
C GLU A 146 -20.54 -11.32 -5.28
N GLU A 147 -19.75 -11.26 -4.20
CA GLU A 147 -20.23 -11.21 -2.84
C GLU A 147 -21.02 -9.93 -2.54
N ILE A 148 -20.57 -8.76 -3.02
CA ILE A 148 -21.30 -7.51 -2.78
C ILE A 148 -22.59 -7.43 -3.60
N LYS A 149 -22.61 -7.96 -4.83
CA LYS A 149 -23.85 -8.04 -5.62
C LYS A 149 -24.89 -8.91 -4.92
N ALA A 150 -24.46 -10.04 -4.35
CA ALA A 150 -25.33 -10.90 -3.55
C ALA A 150 -25.82 -10.17 -2.28
N TYR A 151 -24.94 -9.47 -1.57
CA TYR A 151 -25.29 -8.68 -0.39
C TYR A 151 -26.33 -7.60 -0.70
N ILE A 152 -26.07 -6.77 -1.72
CA ILE A 152 -26.98 -5.69 -2.12
C ILE A 152 -28.36 -6.24 -2.50
N LYS A 153 -28.41 -7.34 -3.27
CA LYS A 153 -29.67 -7.98 -3.65
C LYS A 153 -30.50 -8.42 -2.44
N ASN A 154 -29.85 -8.83 -1.35
CA ASN A 154 -30.52 -9.34 -0.16
C ASN A 154 -30.92 -8.23 0.83
N HIS A 155 -30.22 -7.08 0.81
CA HIS A 155 -30.37 -6.04 1.84
C HIS A 155 -30.91 -4.70 1.32
N CYS A 156 -30.85 -4.44 0.00
CA CYS A 156 -31.27 -3.18 -0.60
C CYS A 156 -32.55 -3.38 -1.43
N THR A 157 -33.64 -2.71 -1.04
CA THR A 157 -34.93 -2.82 -1.73
C THR A 157 -35.03 -1.95 -2.99
N ASP A 158 -34.26 -0.85 -3.05
CA ASP A 158 -34.18 0.04 -4.20
C ASP A 158 -32.72 0.35 -4.54
N VAL A 159 -32.20 -0.40 -5.52
CA VAL A 159 -30.80 -0.28 -5.94
C VAL A 159 -30.49 1.11 -6.51
N LYS A 160 -31.48 1.78 -7.13
CA LYS A 160 -31.29 3.13 -7.70
C LYS A 160 -31.17 4.21 -6.63
N ASN A 161 -31.64 3.93 -5.41
CA ASN A 161 -31.46 4.77 -4.23
C ASN A 161 -30.40 4.21 -3.27
N THR A 162 -29.49 3.37 -3.77
CA THR A 162 -28.39 2.82 -2.99
C THR A 162 -27.07 3.56 -3.28
N GLU A 163 -26.38 4.01 -2.24
CA GLU A 163 -25.04 4.62 -2.30
C GLU A 163 -24.01 3.62 -1.77
N ILE A 164 -22.94 3.38 -2.54
CA ILE A 164 -21.88 2.44 -2.19
C ILE A 164 -20.63 3.22 -1.76
N ILE A 165 -20.09 2.87 -0.59
CA ILE A 165 -18.85 3.42 -0.05
C ILE A 165 -17.84 2.29 0.04
N LEU A 166 -16.68 2.45 -0.59
CA LEU A 166 -15.59 1.49 -0.55
C LEU A 166 -14.38 2.11 0.14
N THR A 167 -13.76 1.37 1.04
CA THR A 167 -12.49 1.79 1.64
C THR A 167 -11.56 0.61 1.84
N GLY A 168 -10.26 0.87 1.77
CA GLY A 168 -9.24 -0.13 2.01
C GLY A 168 -7.85 0.48 2.06
N HIS A 169 -6.96 -0.22 2.76
CA HIS A 169 -5.54 0.11 2.85
C HIS A 169 -4.71 -0.95 2.12
N SER A 170 -3.62 -0.54 1.46
CA SER A 170 -2.70 -1.46 0.78
C SER A 170 -3.44 -2.31 -0.26
N ARG A 171 -3.29 -3.64 -0.23
CA ARG A 171 -4.07 -4.60 -1.04
C ARG A 171 -5.59 -4.33 -0.98
N GLY A 172 -6.13 -3.98 0.18
CA GLY A 172 -7.55 -3.66 0.33
C GLY A 172 -7.93 -2.41 -0.45
N GLY A 173 -7.03 -1.42 -0.49
CA GLY A 173 -7.18 -0.21 -1.30
C GLY A 173 -7.17 -0.52 -2.80
N ALA A 174 -6.32 -1.45 -3.24
CA ALA A 174 -6.29 -1.90 -4.64
C ALA A 174 -7.61 -2.55 -5.08
N VAL A 175 -8.16 -3.44 -4.25
CA VAL A 175 -9.44 -4.10 -4.51
C VAL A 175 -10.59 -3.09 -4.47
N ALA A 176 -10.60 -2.17 -3.50
CA ALA A 176 -11.59 -1.10 -3.44
C ALA A 176 -11.55 -0.21 -4.68
N ASN A 177 -10.35 0.14 -5.18
CA ASN A 177 -10.16 0.95 -6.39
C ASN A 177 -10.77 0.27 -7.64
N LEU A 178 -10.42 -1.00 -7.87
CA LEU A 178 -10.93 -1.78 -9.01
C LEU A 178 -12.45 -2.01 -8.90
N LEU A 179 -12.95 -2.37 -7.72
CA LEU A 179 -14.38 -2.60 -7.52
C LEU A 179 -15.19 -1.31 -7.73
N ALA A 180 -14.71 -0.19 -7.19
CA ALA A 180 -15.38 1.10 -7.37
C ALA A 180 -15.50 1.46 -8.85
N LYS A 181 -14.41 1.28 -9.62
CA LYS A 181 -14.44 1.45 -11.08
C LYS A 181 -15.53 0.59 -11.74
N ARG A 182 -15.59 -0.71 -11.40
CA ARG A 182 -16.57 -1.65 -12.01
C ARG A 182 -18.01 -1.26 -11.67
N LEU A 183 -18.29 -0.88 -10.44
CA LEU A 183 -19.63 -0.44 -10.03
C LEU A 183 -20.02 0.91 -10.66
N ILE A 184 -19.05 1.82 -10.90
CA ILE A 184 -19.27 3.06 -11.66
C ILE A 184 -19.54 2.77 -13.14
N ASP A 185 -18.87 1.78 -13.74
CA ASP A 185 -19.14 1.29 -15.11
C ASP A 185 -20.56 0.76 -15.28
N GLU A 186 -21.07 0.05 -14.28
CA GLU A 186 -22.42 -0.49 -14.34
C GLU A 186 -23.50 0.59 -14.33
N GLY A 187 -23.27 1.71 -13.65
CA GLY A 187 -24.23 2.83 -13.60
C GLY A 187 -25.55 2.48 -12.91
N THR A 188 -25.57 1.44 -12.07
CA THR A 188 -26.78 0.93 -11.42
C THR A 188 -27.15 1.71 -10.14
N TYR A 189 -26.13 2.16 -9.40
CA TYR A 189 -26.26 2.75 -8.07
C TYR A 189 -26.47 4.26 -8.12
N LYS A 190 -27.01 4.82 -7.04
CA LYS A 190 -27.16 6.28 -6.89
C LYS A 190 -25.80 6.97 -6.94
N SER A 191 -24.83 6.42 -6.20
CA SER A 191 -23.44 6.87 -6.21
C SER A 191 -22.52 5.73 -5.76
N VAL A 192 -21.26 5.82 -6.19
CA VAL A 192 -20.17 4.95 -5.75
C VAL A 192 -18.99 5.85 -5.42
N THR A 193 -18.53 5.78 -4.18
CA THR A 193 -17.40 6.57 -3.67
C THR A 193 -16.37 5.64 -3.07
N ALA A 194 -15.09 5.90 -3.32
CA ALA A 194 -14.01 5.14 -2.73
C ALA A 194 -12.95 6.04 -2.12
N TYR A 195 -12.48 5.68 -0.93
CA TYR A 195 -11.29 6.23 -0.30
C TYR A 195 -10.29 5.10 -0.13
N THR A 196 -9.17 5.18 -0.84
CA THR A 196 -8.13 4.17 -0.76
C THR A 196 -6.89 4.79 -0.14
N PHE A 197 -6.18 4.02 0.67
CA PHE A 197 -4.99 4.45 1.38
C PHE A 197 -3.86 3.49 1.04
N ALA A 198 -2.66 4.00 0.81
CA ALA A 198 -1.50 3.18 0.50
C ALA A 198 -1.73 2.21 -0.69
N SER A 199 -2.61 2.60 -1.61
CA SER A 199 -3.10 1.70 -2.66
C SER A 199 -2.03 1.56 -3.74
N PRO A 200 -1.58 0.33 -4.07
CA PRO A 200 -0.68 0.12 -5.19
C PRO A 200 -1.34 0.45 -6.53
N CYS A 201 -0.54 0.50 -7.59
CA CYS A 201 -1.08 0.70 -8.94
C CYS A 201 -1.89 -0.53 -9.37
N THR A 202 -3.06 -0.30 -9.98
CA THR A 202 -4.05 -1.36 -10.23
C THR A 202 -4.29 -1.63 -11.72
N THR A 203 -3.99 -0.68 -12.60
CA THR A 203 -4.38 -0.74 -14.02
C THR A 203 -3.40 -0.05 -14.95
N ARG A 204 -3.35 -0.47 -16.21
CA ARG A 204 -2.69 0.22 -17.33
C ARG A 204 -3.67 0.92 -18.28
N SER A 205 -4.92 1.05 -17.87
CA SER A 205 -5.95 1.69 -18.70
C SER A 205 -5.65 3.17 -18.89
N GLU A 206 -5.61 3.64 -20.14
CA GLU A 206 -5.48 5.06 -20.48
C GLU A 206 -6.67 5.89 -19.93
N ASP A 207 -7.82 5.26 -19.74
CA ASP A 207 -9.02 5.88 -19.16
C ASP A 207 -8.99 5.96 -17.63
N ALA A 208 -7.93 5.52 -16.96
CA ALA A 208 -7.88 5.44 -15.50
C ALA A 208 -8.16 6.78 -14.80
N LYS A 209 -7.76 7.90 -15.43
CA LYS A 209 -7.96 9.26 -14.92
C LYS A 209 -9.19 9.97 -15.50
N ASN A 210 -10.11 9.24 -16.14
CA ASN A 210 -11.34 9.80 -16.67
C ASN A 210 -12.21 10.44 -15.56
N SER A 211 -12.84 11.57 -15.85
CA SER A 211 -13.61 12.37 -14.88
C SER A 211 -14.81 11.64 -14.27
N ARG A 212 -15.28 10.56 -14.89
CA ARG A 212 -16.29 9.65 -14.32
C ARG A 212 -15.83 8.93 -13.04
N TYR A 213 -14.51 8.78 -12.86
CA TYR A 213 -13.92 8.12 -11.69
C TYR A 213 -13.51 9.12 -10.60
N LYS A 214 -13.94 10.39 -10.70
CA LYS A 214 -13.58 11.47 -9.75
C LYS A 214 -13.98 11.22 -8.29
N SER A 215 -14.89 10.29 -8.03
CA SER A 215 -15.33 9.87 -6.69
C SER A 215 -14.46 8.76 -6.08
N ILE A 216 -13.38 8.38 -6.76
CA ILE A 216 -12.35 7.48 -6.24
C ILE A 216 -11.16 8.35 -5.84
N TYR A 217 -10.91 8.46 -4.53
CA TYR A 217 -9.81 9.21 -3.93
C TYR A 217 -8.73 8.23 -3.46
N ASN A 218 -7.51 8.38 -3.95
CA ASN A 218 -6.37 7.56 -3.54
C ASN A 218 -5.41 8.43 -2.74
N LEU A 219 -5.35 8.23 -1.43
CA LEU A 219 -4.44 8.94 -0.55
C LEU A 219 -3.10 8.21 -0.54
N LEU A 220 -2.02 8.93 -0.84
CA LEU A 220 -0.70 8.37 -1.06
C LEU A 220 0.34 9.05 -0.19
N ASN A 221 1.18 8.27 0.49
CA ASN A 221 2.39 8.77 1.11
C ASN A 221 3.55 8.72 0.08
N PRO A 222 4.21 9.83 -0.26
CA PRO A 222 5.35 9.83 -1.18
C PRO A 222 6.55 8.99 -0.72
N GLU A 223 6.65 8.69 0.58
CA GLU A 223 7.67 7.80 1.14
C GLU A 223 7.25 6.32 1.16
N ASP A 224 6.05 6.00 0.68
CA ASP A 224 5.53 4.64 0.59
C ASP A 224 5.65 4.10 -0.83
N PHE A 225 6.69 3.28 -1.08
CA PHE A 225 6.93 2.72 -2.41
C PHE A 225 5.81 1.80 -2.90
N ILE A 226 4.98 1.23 -2.02
CA ILE A 226 3.85 0.38 -2.41
C ILE A 226 2.88 1.17 -3.28
N CYS A 227 2.71 2.47 -3.01
CA CYS A 227 1.90 3.38 -3.82
C CYS A 227 2.40 3.55 -5.26
N TYR A 228 3.59 3.09 -5.60
CA TYR A 228 4.21 3.36 -6.90
C TYR A 228 4.62 2.07 -7.63
N ILE A 229 4.16 0.92 -7.14
CA ILE A 229 4.31 -0.37 -7.80
C ILE A 229 2.93 -0.98 -8.15
N PRO A 230 2.78 -1.68 -9.29
CA PRO A 230 3.74 -1.76 -10.40
C PRO A 230 4.10 -0.39 -11.00
N LEU A 231 5.22 -0.33 -11.72
CA LEU A 231 5.86 0.92 -12.10
C LEU A 231 5.01 1.74 -13.07
N GLU A 232 4.96 3.06 -12.87
CA GLU A 232 4.39 4.01 -13.85
C GLU A 232 5.04 3.89 -15.23
N LYS A 233 6.35 3.57 -15.28
CA LYS A 233 7.08 3.32 -16.53
C LYS A 233 6.67 2.03 -17.25
N TRP A 234 5.83 1.20 -16.64
CA TRP A 234 5.11 0.09 -17.27
C TRP A 234 3.63 0.45 -17.54
N ASP A 235 3.33 1.75 -17.60
CA ASP A 235 2.01 2.35 -17.81
C ASP A 235 1.02 2.12 -16.66
N TYR A 236 1.48 1.65 -15.50
CA TYR A 236 0.61 1.37 -14.36
C TYR A 236 0.23 2.64 -13.59
N THR A 237 -1.05 2.72 -13.23
CA THR A 237 -1.64 3.78 -12.42
C THR A 237 -2.83 3.22 -11.62
N ARG A 238 -3.65 4.11 -11.03
CA ARG A 238 -4.91 3.82 -10.35
C ARG A 238 -6.06 4.56 -11.00
N TYR A 239 -7.27 4.00 -10.89
CA TYR A 239 -8.48 4.75 -11.23
C TYR A 239 -8.69 5.92 -10.27
N GLY A 240 -9.19 7.05 -10.77
CA GLY A 240 -9.56 8.22 -9.96
C GLY A 240 -8.42 9.18 -9.63
N THR A 241 -8.63 9.97 -8.58
CA THR A 241 -7.78 11.11 -8.20
C THR A 241 -6.75 10.68 -7.17
N ASP A 242 -5.46 10.85 -7.50
CA ASP A 242 -4.37 10.64 -6.55
C ASP A 242 -4.16 11.90 -5.71
N MET A 243 -4.09 11.73 -4.39
CA MET A 243 -3.99 12.77 -3.38
C MET A 243 -2.75 12.48 -2.53
N GLU A 244 -1.61 13.02 -2.95
CA GLU A 244 -0.34 12.82 -2.25
C GLU A 244 -0.24 13.69 -1.00
N PHE A 245 0.28 13.12 0.09
CA PHE A 245 0.75 13.88 1.24
C PHE A 245 2.01 14.70 0.89
N PRO A 246 2.41 15.67 1.73
CA PRO A 246 3.57 16.51 1.46
C PRO A 246 4.85 15.71 1.21
N ARG A 247 5.60 16.09 0.18
CA ARG A 247 6.96 15.58 -0.06
C ARG A 247 7.97 16.38 0.74
N ASN A 248 9.08 15.75 1.11
CA ASN A 248 10.20 16.43 1.76
C ASN A 248 10.84 17.55 0.93
N THR A 249 10.56 17.61 -0.39
CA THR A 249 10.98 18.68 -1.28
C THR A 249 10.00 19.85 -1.40
N GLN A 250 8.82 19.78 -0.79
CA GLN A 250 7.82 20.85 -0.82
C GLN A 250 8.09 21.91 0.26
N ASP A 251 7.89 23.18 -0.07
CA ASP A 251 7.95 24.27 0.89
C ASP A 251 6.97 24.03 2.04
N GLY A 252 7.40 24.28 3.29
CA GLY A 252 6.59 24.06 4.50
C GLY A 252 6.59 22.63 5.04
N HIS A 253 7.11 21.64 4.30
CA HIS A 253 7.22 20.26 4.79
C HIS A 253 7.96 20.18 6.13
N ASN A 254 9.08 20.90 6.28
CA ASN A 254 9.89 20.87 7.51
C ASN A 254 9.17 21.38 8.75
N ALA A 255 8.10 22.18 8.59
CA ALA A 255 7.28 22.64 9.70
C ALA A 255 6.23 21.59 10.10
N ILE A 256 5.67 20.87 9.13
CA ILE A 256 4.55 19.96 9.35
C ILE A 256 5.00 18.51 9.64
N TYR A 257 6.14 18.09 9.10
CA TYR A 257 6.65 16.72 9.23
C TYR A 257 6.92 16.33 10.69
N PRO A 258 7.53 17.17 11.55
CA PRO A 258 7.68 16.85 12.96
C PRO A 258 6.34 16.63 13.70
N LEU A 259 5.29 17.37 13.31
CA LEU A 259 3.95 17.20 13.89
C LEU A 259 3.35 15.85 13.47
N MET A 260 3.56 15.44 12.21
CA MET A 260 3.16 14.12 11.74
C MET A 260 3.89 13.03 12.53
N GLN A 261 5.21 13.17 12.74
CA GLN A 261 5.99 12.19 13.51
C GLN A 261 5.53 12.10 14.97
N GLU A 262 5.20 13.23 15.61
CA GLU A 262 4.64 13.24 16.98
C GLU A 262 3.29 12.52 17.05
N GLU A 263 2.40 12.78 16.08
CA GLU A 263 1.10 12.11 16.00
C GLU A 263 1.24 10.62 15.70
N PHE A 264 2.18 10.23 14.83
CA PHE A 264 2.52 8.83 14.61
C PHE A 264 2.96 8.16 15.91
N GLU A 265 3.90 8.76 16.65
CA GLU A 265 4.39 8.19 17.91
C GLU A 265 3.27 8.05 18.95
N ARG A 266 2.34 9.00 18.98
CA ARG A 266 1.14 8.94 19.82
C ARG A 266 0.22 7.76 19.46
N LEU A 267 0.08 7.46 18.17
CA LEU A 267 -0.79 6.38 17.67
C LEU A 267 -0.12 5.01 17.78
N ALA A 268 1.13 4.91 17.35
CA ALA A 268 1.88 3.66 17.19
C ALA A 268 2.60 3.23 18.48
N GLY A 269 2.93 4.17 19.35
CA GLY A 269 3.67 3.92 20.59
C GLY A 269 5.19 3.72 20.40
N TYR A 270 5.72 4.06 19.23
CA TYR A 270 7.14 4.07 18.90
C TYR A 270 7.43 5.17 17.86
N SER A 271 8.69 5.61 17.76
CA SER A 271 9.06 6.72 16.87
C SER A 271 8.99 6.34 15.39
N HIS A 272 8.57 7.30 14.56
CA HIS A 272 8.51 7.15 13.11
C HIS A 272 9.92 7.10 12.48
N THR A 273 10.20 6.06 11.72
CA THR A 273 11.41 5.96 10.88
C THR A 273 11.05 6.31 9.44
N GLY A 274 11.63 7.38 8.89
CA GLY A 274 11.50 7.76 7.47
C GLY A 274 12.76 7.46 6.68
N TYR A 275 12.72 7.65 5.37
CA TYR A 275 13.91 7.54 4.53
C TYR A 275 14.80 8.78 4.66
N PRO A 276 16.15 8.66 4.65
CA PRO A 276 17.04 9.81 4.77
C PRO A 276 16.81 10.92 3.73
N MET A 277 16.47 10.55 2.49
CA MET A 277 16.11 11.49 1.41
C MET A 277 14.61 11.50 1.10
N GLY A 278 13.78 10.94 1.99
CA GLY A 278 12.33 10.88 1.88
C GLY A 278 11.87 10.30 0.53
N ALA A 279 10.99 11.02 -0.17
CA ALA A 279 10.42 10.59 -1.44
C ALA A 279 11.47 10.34 -2.55
N SER A 280 12.69 10.89 -2.42
CA SER A 280 13.76 10.66 -3.39
C SER A 280 14.31 9.23 -3.32
N ASP A 281 14.36 8.62 -2.13
CA ASP A 281 14.81 7.24 -1.98
C ASP A 281 13.82 6.26 -2.64
N VAL A 282 12.51 6.52 -2.49
CA VAL A 282 11.47 5.79 -3.22
C VAL A 282 11.67 5.93 -4.73
N ARG A 283 11.99 7.12 -5.23
CA ARG A 283 12.25 7.32 -6.66
C ARG A 283 13.45 6.52 -7.15
N ILE A 284 14.54 6.50 -6.39
CA ILE A 284 15.74 5.71 -6.70
C ILE A 284 15.41 4.22 -6.75
N PHE A 285 14.61 3.72 -5.80
CA PHE A 285 14.14 2.34 -5.81
C PHE A 285 13.36 2.01 -7.10
N LEU A 286 12.41 2.85 -7.49
CA LEU A 286 11.59 2.64 -8.69
C LEU A 286 12.42 2.71 -9.99
N ASP A 287 13.36 3.66 -10.06
CA ASP A 287 14.26 3.80 -11.22
C ASP A 287 15.22 2.59 -11.32
N THR A 288 15.69 2.07 -10.17
CA THR A 288 16.50 0.85 -10.12
C THR A 288 15.69 -0.37 -10.57
N ALA A 289 14.47 -0.54 -10.04
CA ALA A 289 13.57 -1.62 -10.46
C ALA A 289 13.31 -1.61 -11.97
N TYR A 290 13.08 -0.42 -12.55
CA TYR A 290 12.92 -0.25 -13.99
C TYR A 290 14.19 -0.59 -14.78
N ALA A 291 15.37 -0.18 -14.30
CA ALA A 291 16.63 -0.51 -14.96
C ALA A 291 16.89 -2.03 -14.98
N LEU A 292 16.52 -2.72 -13.90
CA LEU A 292 16.60 -4.17 -13.82
C LEU A 292 15.60 -4.85 -14.78
N ALA A 293 14.36 -4.37 -14.83
CA ALA A 293 13.29 -4.88 -15.69
C ALA A 293 12.56 -3.75 -16.43
N PRO A 294 12.99 -3.37 -17.65
CA PRO A 294 12.33 -2.29 -18.40
C PRO A 294 10.90 -2.61 -18.85
N THR A 295 10.54 -3.88 -18.94
CA THR A 295 9.20 -4.34 -19.29
C THR A 295 8.65 -5.33 -18.26
N ILE A 296 7.33 -5.53 -18.27
CA ILE A 296 6.69 -6.60 -17.48
C ILE A 296 7.22 -7.98 -17.91
N SER A 297 7.54 -8.17 -19.18
CA SER A 297 8.15 -9.42 -19.65
C SER A 297 9.53 -9.63 -19.01
N ASP A 298 10.37 -8.59 -18.96
CA ASP A 298 11.67 -8.64 -18.28
C ASP A 298 11.51 -8.93 -16.78
N TYR A 299 10.49 -8.36 -16.14
CA TYR A 299 10.20 -8.60 -14.73
C TYR A 299 10.06 -10.09 -14.41
N TYR A 300 9.44 -10.86 -15.32
CA TYR A 300 9.22 -12.30 -15.18
C TYR A 300 10.29 -13.19 -15.81
N GLN A 301 11.07 -12.71 -16.78
CA GLN A 301 11.88 -13.58 -17.65
C GLN A 301 13.37 -13.20 -17.69
N LYS A 302 13.73 -11.96 -17.37
CA LYS A 302 15.13 -11.52 -17.47
C LYS A 302 15.93 -11.99 -16.26
N GLU A 303 16.76 -13.00 -16.48
CA GLU A 303 17.66 -13.54 -15.45
C GLU A 303 18.84 -12.60 -15.18
N LEU A 304 18.89 -12.06 -13.98
CA LEU A 304 19.92 -11.17 -13.43
C LEU A 304 20.86 -11.95 -12.51
N THR A 305 22.14 -11.61 -12.52
CA THR A 305 23.14 -12.29 -11.70
C THR A 305 23.20 -11.71 -10.28
N VAL A 306 22.95 -12.56 -9.29
CA VAL A 306 23.16 -12.30 -7.86
C VAL A 306 24.05 -13.40 -7.33
N THR A 307 25.36 -13.22 -7.45
CA THR A 307 26.38 -14.25 -7.19
C THR A 307 26.11 -15.04 -5.90
N PRO A 308 26.01 -16.38 -5.94
CA PRO A 308 26.25 -17.30 -7.08
C PRO A 308 25.00 -17.67 -7.91
N HIS A 309 23.85 -17.05 -7.67
CA HIS A 309 22.56 -17.39 -8.27
C HIS A 309 22.18 -16.47 -9.44
N ARG A 310 21.21 -16.93 -10.24
CA ARG A 310 20.50 -16.11 -11.22
C ARG A 310 19.03 -16.06 -10.83
N MET A 311 18.41 -14.90 -10.99
CA MET A 311 17.00 -14.69 -10.65
C MET A 311 16.41 -13.56 -11.46
N THR A 312 15.09 -13.54 -11.57
CA THR A 312 14.35 -12.42 -12.16
C THR A 312 14.04 -11.36 -11.10
N LEU A 313 13.57 -10.18 -11.51
CA LEU A 313 13.08 -9.20 -10.54
C LEU A 313 11.83 -9.74 -9.81
N TYR A 314 10.99 -10.54 -10.49
CA TYR A 314 9.87 -11.24 -9.86
C TYR A 314 10.32 -12.20 -8.76
N ASP A 315 11.38 -12.98 -8.99
CA ASP A 315 11.93 -13.87 -7.97
C ASP A 315 12.42 -13.10 -6.75
N TYR A 316 13.12 -11.98 -6.96
CA TYR A 316 13.54 -11.09 -5.88
C TYR A 316 12.35 -10.56 -5.08
N MET A 317 11.32 -10.02 -5.74
CA MET A 317 10.12 -9.50 -5.06
C MET A 317 9.33 -10.63 -4.36
N THR A 318 9.36 -11.84 -4.89
CA THR A 318 8.78 -13.03 -4.23
C THR A 318 9.53 -13.37 -2.94
N LYS A 319 10.85 -13.16 -2.89
CA LYS A 319 11.65 -13.32 -1.66
C LYS A 319 11.34 -12.26 -0.62
N VAL A 320 11.11 -11.02 -1.06
CA VAL A 320 10.57 -9.95 -0.21
C VAL A 320 9.21 -10.34 0.35
N ALA A 321 8.26 -10.79 -0.49
CA ALA A 321 6.95 -11.28 -0.02
C ALA A 321 7.07 -12.42 0.99
N ALA A 322 7.98 -13.37 0.74
CA ALA A 322 8.21 -14.48 1.64
C ALA A 322 8.66 -14.00 3.03
N LEU A 323 9.57 -13.02 3.09
CA LEU A 323 9.97 -12.40 4.35
C LEU A 323 8.78 -11.70 5.05
N LEU A 324 8.02 -10.89 4.31
CA LEU A 324 6.86 -10.14 4.84
C LEU A 324 5.73 -11.03 5.35
N CYS A 325 5.60 -12.25 4.83
CA CYS A 325 4.61 -13.22 5.31
C CYS A 325 5.13 -14.16 6.41
N GLY A 326 6.41 -14.04 6.80
CA GLY A 326 7.06 -14.92 7.77
C GLY A 326 7.33 -16.34 7.24
N ASP A 327 7.36 -16.52 5.92
CA ASP A 327 7.72 -17.79 5.28
C ASP A 327 9.24 -17.90 5.21
N SER A 328 9.78 -18.93 5.87
CA SER A 328 11.21 -19.25 5.87
C SER A 328 12.12 -18.01 6.09
N PRO A 329 11.87 -17.18 7.13
CA PRO A 329 12.42 -15.83 7.24
C PRO A 329 13.95 -15.81 7.31
N LEU A 330 14.58 -16.82 7.93
CA LEU A 330 16.04 -16.94 7.95
C LEU A 330 16.61 -17.11 6.54
N GLN A 331 16.04 -18.02 5.74
CA GLN A 331 16.54 -18.30 4.39
C GLN A 331 16.34 -17.10 3.46
N ASN A 332 15.16 -16.48 3.50
CA ASN A 332 14.84 -15.33 2.66
C ASN A 332 15.57 -14.06 3.13
N GLY A 333 15.78 -13.89 4.43
CA GLY A 333 16.62 -12.83 4.98
C GLY A 333 18.10 -12.97 4.62
N MET A 334 18.68 -14.18 4.69
CA MET A 334 20.05 -14.44 4.23
C MET A 334 20.23 -14.15 2.74
N PHE A 335 19.21 -14.45 1.94
CA PHE A 335 19.21 -14.15 0.52
C PHE A 335 19.20 -12.64 0.25
N LEU A 336 18.34 -11.87 0.93
CA LEU A 336 18.34 -10.41 0.80
C LEU A 336 19.66 -9.81 1.28
N MET A 337 20.24 -10.32 2.38
CA MET A 337 21.57 -9.88 2.80
C MET A 337 22.63 -10.18 1.73
N ALA A 338 22.59 -11.33 1.06
CA ALA A 338 23.50 -11.63 -0.04
C ALA A 338 23.29 -10.70 -1.26
N SER A 339 22.06 -10.27 -1.54
CA SER A 339 21.79 -9.32 -2.62
C SER A 339 22.31 -7.90 -2.34
N SER A 340 22.58 -7.54 -1.08
CA SER A 340 23.27 -6.27 -0.76
C SER A 340 24.66 -6.17 -1.37
N SER A 341 25.32 -7.31 -1.63
CA SER A 341 26.65 -7.36 -2.26
C SER A 341 26.58 -7.50 -3.79
N SER A 342 25.38 -7.51 -4.37
CA SER A 342 25.19 -7.54 -5.82
C SER A 342 25.35 -6.13 -6.40
N GLU A 343 26.11 -6.01 -7.50
CA GLU A 343 26.18 -4.76 -8.26
C GLU A 343 24.81 -4.29 -8.80
N LEU A 344 23.85 -5.21 -8.95
CA LEU A 344 22.54 -4.94 -9.53
C LEU A 344 21.46 -4.69 -8.47
N PHE A 345 21.50 -5.40 -7.33
CA PHE A 345 20.44 -5.39 -6.33
C PHE A 345 20.81 -4.65 -5.03
N SER A 346 22.06 -4.19 -4.87
CA SER A 346 22.51 -3.53 -3.64
C SER A 346 21.61 -2.34 -3.27
N ALA A 347 21.37 -1.42 -4.19
CA ALA A 347 20.55 -0.24 -3.95
C ALA A 347 19.10 -0.58 -3.57
N MET A 348 18.48 -1.57 -4.23
CA MET A 348 17.15 -2.04 -3.85
C MET A 348 17.16 -2.71 -2.48
N THR A 349 18.20 -3.49 -2.17
CA THR A 349 18.32 -4.19 -0.89
C THR A 349 18.52 -3.19 0.24
N GLU A 350 19.40 -2.20 0.08
CA GLU A 350 19.65 -1.13 1.05
C GLU A 350 18.37 -0.35 1.33
N PHE A 351 17.63 0.06 0.29
CA PHE A 351 16.31 0.67 0.43
C PHE A 351 15.36 -0.21 1.26
N MET A 352 15.28 -1.51 0.95
CA MET A 352 14.41 -2.45 1.66
C MET A 352 14.83 -2.69 3.11
N MET A 353 16.09 -2.41 3.45
CA MET A 353 16.67 -2.60 4.77
C MET A 353 16.76 -1.31 5.59
N GLU A 354 16.29 -0.18 5.07
CA GLU A 354 16.37 1.11 5.76
C GLU A 354 15.60 1.07 7.08
N GLY A 355 16.29 1.41 8.18
CA GLY A 355 15.73 1.37 9.53
C GLY A 355 15.51 -0.04 10.10
N ILE A 356 15.92 -1.10 9.40
CA ILE A 356 15.82 -2.48 9.90
C ILE A 356 16.91 -2.76 10.93
N ASN A 357 16.50 -3.24 12.11
CA ASN A 357 17.42 -3.91 13.02
C ASN A 357 17.57 -5.39 12.62
N ILE A 358 18.76 -5.74 12.14
CA ILE A 358 19.09 -7.10 11.69
C ILE A 358 18.88 -8.14 12.80
N GLU A 359 19.11 -7.78 14.07
CA GLU A 359 18.86 -8.69 15.19
C GLU A 359 17.38 -9.02 15.38
N ASP A 360 16.50 -8.03 15.21
CA ASP A 360 15.05 -8.20 15.39
C ASP A 360 14.42 -8.95 14.21
N VAL A 361 14.93 -8.72 13.00
CA VAL A 361 14.56 -9.53 11.82
C VAL A 361 15.04 -10.97 11.96
N ALA A 362 16.26 -11.20 12.43
CA ALA A 362 16.79 -12.55 12.62
C ALA A 362 16.05 -13.34 13.72
N LYS A 363 15.55 -12.66 14.76
CA LYS A 363 14.85 -13.29 15.90
C LYS A 363 13.35 -13.48 15.65
N SER A 364 12.70 -12.52 15.01
CA SER A 364 11.23 -12.46 14.92
C SER A 364 10.68 -12.02 13.56
N ALA A 365 11.52 -11.83 12.54
CA ALA A 365 11.15 -11.19 11.28
C ALA A 365 10.45 -9.83 11.48
N ASP A 366 10.81 -9.14 12.57
CA ASP A 366 10.18 -7.89 12.95
C ASP A 366 10.82 -6.74 12.18
N ILE A 367 10.04 -6.13 11.29
CA ILE A 367 10.43 -4.95 10.50
C ILE A 367 9.61 -3.72 10.91
N THR A 368 8.91 -3.75 12.05
CA THR A 368 7.91 -2.74 12.44
C THR A 368 8.50 -1.32 12.45
N THR A 369 9.77 -1.18 12.86
CA THR A 369 10.47 0.10 12.96
C THR A 369 11.21 0.50 11.68
N SER A 370 11.10 -0.27 10.60
CA SER A 370 11.72 0.04 9.30
C SER A 370 11.03 1.22 8.61
N ALA A 371 11.73 1.86 7.68
CA ALA A 371 11.17 2.93 6.86
C ALA A 371 9.99 2.45 6.00
N ILE A 372 10.07 1.22 5.47
CA ILE A 372 8.95 0.58 4.74
C ILE A 372 7.72 0.44 5.62
N SER A 373 7.89 -0.13 6.82
CA SER A 373 6.78 -0.37 7.72
C SER A 373 6.16 0.94 8.16
N CYS A 374 6.97 1.88 8.67
CA CYS A 374 6.47 3.19 9.09
C CYS A 374 5.75 3.91 7.94
N GLY A 375 6.33 3.96 6.74
CA GLY A 375 5.72 4.62 5.58
C GLY A 375 4.37 4.02 5.13
N HIS A 376 4.14 2.72 5.37
CA HIS A 376 3.00 1.94 4.86
C HIS A 376 2.01 1.51 5.95
N THR A 377 1.87 2.27 7.04
CA THR A 377 0.98 1.95 8.18
C THR A 377 -0.27 2.83 8.24
N TYR A 378 -1.33 2.33 8.86
CA TYR A 378 -2.55 3.09 9.15
C TYR A 378 -2.24 4.34 10.00
N GLU A 379 -1.32 4.20 10.94
CA GLU A 379 -0.85 5.21 11.86
C GLU A 379 -0.22 6.38 11.11
N THR A 380 0.66 6.12 10.13
CA THR A 380 1.26 7.19 9.30
C THR A 380 0.23 7.91 8.46
N TYR A 381 -0.70 7.18 7.83
CA TYR A 381 -1.75 7.80 7.03
C TYR A 381 -2.72 8.62 7.91
N MET A 382 -3.09 8.11 9.09
CA MET A 382 -3.88 8.87 10.06
C MET A 382 -3.12 10.10 10.55
N ALA A 383 -1.84 9.97 10.87
CA ALA A 383 -1.02 11.08 11.34
C ALA A 383 -0.95 12.22 10.33
N TRP A 384 -0.72 11.90 9.06
CA TRP A 384 -0.79 12.88 7.97
C TRP A 384 -2.15 13.57 7.90
N LEU A 385 -3.25 12.80 7.92
CA LEU A 385 -4.60 13.37 7.89
C LEU A 385 -4.89 14.25 9.09
N THR A 386 -4.33 13.95 10.26
CA THR A 386 -4.51 14.74 11.48
C THR A 386 -3.85 16.11 11.37
N VAL A 387 -2.65 16.18 10.81
CA VAL A 387 -1.88 17.45 10.75
C VAL A 387 -2.19 18.30 9.52
N LEU A 388 -2.84 17.73 8.51
CA LEU A 388 -3.31 18.44 7.32
C LEU A 388 -4.75 18.92 7.48
N ASP A 389 -5.12 19.95 6.70
CA ASP A 389 -6.46 20.51 6.65
C ASP A 389 -7.15 20.26 5.29
N GLU A 390 -8.42 20.66 5.17
CA GLU A 390 -9.17 20.53 3.92
C GLU A 390 -8.64 21.45 2.81
N GLU A 391 -7.96 22.54 3.15
CA GLU A 391 -7.38 23.47 2.16
C GLU A 391 -6.24 22.81 1.39
N TYR A 392 -5.43 21.99 2.07
CA TYR A 392 -4.42 21.12 1.43
C TYR A 392 -5.01 20.26 0.34
N PHE A 393 -6.08 19.55 0.66
CA PHE A 393 -6.71 18.64 -0.28
C PHE A 393 -7.53 19.37 -1.34
N ALA A 394 -7.92 20.63 -1.14
CA ALA A 394 -8.56 21.45 -2.15
C ALA A 394 -7.60 22.02 -3.22
N GLY A 395 -6.28 21.81 -3.05
CA GLY A 395 -5.26 22.34 -3.97
C GLY A 395 -4.96 23.84 -3.77
N ALA A 396 -5.37 24.43 -2.64
CA ALA A 396 -4.71 25.64 -2.16
C ALA A 396 -3.28 25.27 -1.75
N ASN A 397 -2.31 26.18 -1.84
CA ASN A 397 -0.93 25.92 -1.40
C ASN A 397 -0.81 26.26 0.10
N PRO A 398 -1.11 25.35 1.04
CA PRO A 398 -1.44 25.71 2.43
C PRO A 398 -0.26 25.46 3.38
N LEU A 399 0.83 24.89 2.87
CA LEU A 399 2.06 24.64 3.61
C LEU A 399 2.85 25.94 3.85
N GLN A 400 2.34 27.11 3.43
CA GLN A 400 3.02 28.41 3.52
C GLN A 400 2.68 29.23 4.79
N ASN A 401 1.87 28.72 5.72
CA ASN A 401 1.51 29.45 6.94
C ASN A 401 2.47 29.20 8.10
#